data_AF-A0AAD9A727-F1
#
_entry.id   AF-A0AAD9A727-F1
#
_cell.length_a   1.000
_cell.length_b   1.000
_cell.length_c   1.000
_cell.angle_alpha   90.00
_cell.angle_beta   90.00
_cell.angle_gamma   90.00
#
_symmetry.space_group_name_H-M   'P 1'
#
loop_
_entity.id
_entity.type
_entity.pdbx_description
1 polymer ?
#
loop_
_entity_poly.entity_id
_entity_poly.type
_entity_poly.pdbx_seq_one_letter_code
_entity_poly.pdbx_strand_id
1 'polypeptide(L)'
;MQQLQSLIAFVLVHNSRDRMELTQSFTSRYSDSEFEYRHVQLPKAMLKAIPKDYHDASHGTLKLLWEEEWRALGITQSLGWEHYEVHEPEPHILLFKRPLNYQPPQ
;
A
#
# COMPACT_ATOMS: atom_id res chain seq x y z
N MET A 1 20.61 3.05 -4.61
CA MET A 1 19.23 2.74 -4.18
C MET A 1 18.22 3.85 -4.52
N GLN A 2 18.56 5.14 -4.46
CA GLN A 2 17.62 6.23 -4.79
C GLN A 2 17.09 6.25 -6.25
N GLN A 3 17.93 5.90 -7.25
CA GLN A 3 17.49 5.89 -8.65
C GLN A 3 16.40 4.84 -8.96
N LEU A 4 16.39 3.71 -8.25
CA LEU A 4 15.41 2.65 -8.49
C LEU A 4 14.03 3.04 -7.96
N GLN A 5 13.99 3.74 -6.81
CA GLN A 5 12.75 4.23 -6.22
C GLN A 5 12.09 5.34 -7.06
N SER A 6 12.89 6.25 -7.64
CA SER A 6 12.38 7.25 -8.59
C SER A 6 11.85 6.63 -9.88
N LEU A 7 12.41 5.50 -10.32
CA LEU A 7 11.96 4.79 -11.51
C LEU A 7 10.62 4.07 -11.30
N ILE A 8 10.41 3.45 -10.13
CA ILE A 8 9.16 2.75 -9.77
C ILE A 8 7.99 3.73 -9.73
N ALA A 9 8.17 4.89 -9.08
CA ALA A 9 7.17 5.96 -9.07
C ALA A 9 6.88 6.51 -10.47
N PHE A 10 7.89 6.61 -11.33
CA PHE A 10 7.72 7.08 -12.72
C PHE A 10 6.93 6.08 -13.59
N VAL A 11 7.17 4.78 -13.45
CA VAL A 11 6.45 3.74 -14.22
C VAL A 11 4.98 3.63 -13.78
N LEU A 12 4.70 3.73 -12.48
CA LEU A 12 3.36 3.51 -11.93
C LEU A 12 2.48 4.77 -11.93
N VAL A 13 3.06 5.97 -11.72
CA VAL A 13 2.29 7.23 -11.59
C VAL A 13 2.26 8.05 -12.90
N HIS A 14 3.26 7.91 -13.78
CA HIS A 14 3.44 8.78 -14.95
C HIS A 14 3.25 8.07 -16.32
N ASN A 15 2.78 6.81 -16.37
CA ASN A 15 2.33 6.23 -17.64
C ASN A 15 0.95 6.82 -18.01
N SER A 16 0.98 7.90 -18.78
CA SER A 16 -0.11 8.82 -19.13
C SER A 16 -1.32 8.23 -19.89
N ARG A 17 -1.52 6.90 -19.89
CA ARG A 17 -2.67 6.25 -20.55
C ARG A 17 -3.72 5.68 -19.60
N ASP A 18 -3.37 5.41 -18.36
CA ASP A 18 -4.33 4.96 -17.34
C ASP A 18 -3.96 5.60 -16.00
N ARG A 19 -4.56 6.77 -15.68
CA ARG A 19 -4.62 7.23 -14.29
C ARG A 19 -5.50 6.24 -13.54
N MET A 20 -4.90 5.15 -13.06
CA MET A 20 -5.59 4.18 -12.23
C MET A 20 -5.73 4.79 -10.84
N GLU A 21 -6.85 5.49 -10.61
CA GLU A 21 -7.13 6.10 -9.32
C GLU A 21 -7.27 5.00 -8.26
N LEU A 22 -6.44 5.08 -7.22
CA LEU A 22 -6.59 4.25 -6.03
C LEU A 22 -7.93 4.59 -5.39
N THR A 23 -8.90 3.69 -5.50
CA THR A 23 -10.17 3.84 -4.79
C THR A 23 -9.93 3.55 -3.32
N GLN A 24 -9.77 4.61 -2.53
CA GLN A 24 -9.87 4.52 -1.07
C GLN A 24 -11.35 4.30 -0.72
N SER A 25 -11.78 3.05 -0.77
CA SER A 25 -13.11 2.65 -0.31
C SER A 25 -13.16 2.80 1.20
N PHE A 26 -13.78 3.88 1.69
CA PHE A 26 -14.03 4.09 3.12
C PHE A 26 -15.15 3.13 3.59
N THR A 27 -14.85 1.83 3.70
CA THR A 27 -15.55 1.01 4.70
C THR A 27 -15.31 1.65 6.06
N SER A 28 -16.37 1.82 6.87
CA SER A 28 -16.34 2.56 8.13
C SER A 28 -15.06 2.30 8.92
N ARG A 29 -14.37 3.35 9.38
CA ARG A 29 -13.17 3.22 10.23
C ARG A 29 -13.54 2.40 11.47
N TYR A 30 -13.23 1.12 11.46
CA TYR A 30 -13.30 0.31 12.67
C TYR A 30 -12.00 0.58 13.43
N SER A 31 -12.14 0.87 14.72
CA SER A 31 -11.04 1.08 15.64
C SER A 31 -11.27 0.17 16.83
N ASP A 32 -10.20 -0.37 17.39
CA ASP A 32 -10.24 -1.00 18.70
C ASP A 32 -9.70 -0.01 19.74
N SER A 33 -9.32 -0.49 20.93
CA SER A 33 -8.78 0.37 22.00
C SER A 33 -7.38 0.91 21.72
N GLU A 34 -6.65 0.36 20.75
CA GLU A 34 -5.23 0.63 20.50
C GLU A 34 -4.97 1.19 19.08
N PHE A 35 -5.70 0.72 18.08
CA PHE A 35 -5.46 1.01 16.67
C PHE A 35 -6.72 1.48 15.93
N GLU A 36 -6.51 2.30 14.90
CA GLU A 36 -7.45 2.50 13.82
C GLU A 36 -7.02 1.74 12.57
N TYR A 37 -8.00 1.27 11.79
CA TYR A 37 -7.77 0.43 10.62
C TYR A 37 -8.34 1.06 9.35
N ARG A 38 -7.71 0.76 8.22
CA ARG A 38 -8.24 1.03 6.86
C ARG A 38 -7.68 0.03 5.87
N HIS A 39 -8.27 -0.02 4.68
CA HIS A 39 -7.67 -0.73 3.57
C HIS A 39 -7.48 0.19 2.36
N VAL A 40 -6.53 -0.16 1.51
CA VAL A 40 -6.35 0.43 0.19
C VAL A 40 -6.53 -0.67 -0.83
N GLN A 41 -7.44 -0.44 -1.78
CA GLN A 41 -7.65 -1.36 -2.88
C GLN A 41 -6.84 -0.88 -4.10
N LEU A 42 -5.91 -1.69 -4.55
CA LEU A 42 -5.18 -1.50 -5.79
C LEU A 42 -6.02 -1.97 -6.98
N PRO A 43 -5.90 -1.31 -8.14
CA PRO A 43 -6.38 -1.87 -9.39
C PRO A 43 -5.72 -3.24 -9.63
N LYS A 44 -6.52 -4.27 -9.96
CA LYS A 44 -6.01 -5.63 -10.23
C LYS A 44 -4.95 -5.66 -11.33
N ALA A 45 -5.00 -4.73 -12.29
CA ALA A 45 -4.00 -4.59 -13.35
C ALA A 45 -2.65 -4.13 -12.80
N MET A 46 -2.64 -3.28 -11.77
CA MET A 46 -1.43 -2.77 -11.13
C MET A 46 -0.63 -3.88 -10.45
N LEU A 47 -1.29 -4.88 -9.87
CA LEU A 47 -0.60 -6.03 -9.24
C LEU A 47 0.38 -6.74 -10.18
N LYS A 48 0.08 -6.79 -11.49
CA LYS A 48 0.97 -7.42 -12.48
C LYS A 48 2.16 -6.55 -12.87
N ALA A 49 2.07 -5.24 -12.64
CA ALA A 49 3.12 -4.27 -12.93
C ALA A 49 4.07 -4.04 -11.75
N ILE A 50 3.71 -4.51 -10.55
CA ILE A 50 4.55 -4.42 -9.37
C ILE A 50 5.79 -5.33 -9.54
N PRO A 51 7.01 -4.86 -9.22
CA PRO A 51 8.21 -5.68 -9.30
C PRO A 51 8.13 -6.94 -8.43
N LYS A 52 8.71 -8.04 -8.89
CA LYS A 52 8.67 -9.34 -8.18
C LYS A 52 9.23 -9.30 -6.76
N ASP A 53 10.14 -8.37 -6.46
CA ASP A 53 10.73 -8.20 -5.11
C ASP A 53 9.73 -7.68 -4.06
N TYR A 54 8.54 -7.26 -4.50
CA TYR A 54 7.41 -6.85 -3.66
C TYR A 54 6.38 -7.97 -3.52
N HIS A 55 6.59 -9.11 -4.17
CA HIS A 55 5.71 -10.27 -4.07
C HIS A 55 6.26 -11.30 -3.10
N ASP A 56 5.36 -11.95 -2.37
CA ASP A 56 5.65 -13.19 -1.69
C ASP A 56 5.51 -14.35 -2.70
N ALA A 57 6.64 -14.99 -3.00
CA ALA A 57 6.71 -16.10 -3.96
C ALA A 57 5.94 -17.35 -3.51
N SER A 58 5.65 -17.49 -2.21
CA SER A 58 4.98 -18.66 -1.65
C SER A 58 3.46 -18.57 -1.74
N HIS A 59 2.89 -17.38 -1.56
CA HIS A 59 1.44 -17.17 -1.54
C HIS A 59 0.89 -16.49 -2.80
N GLY A 60 1.74 -15.98 -3.70
CA GLY A 60 1.31 -15.26 -4.90
C GLY A 60 0.69 -13.89 -4.60
N THR A 61 0.94 -13.38 -3.40
CA THR A 61 0.44 -12.11 -2.87
C THR A 61 1.57 -11.06 -2.86
N LEU A 62 1.27 -9.84 -2.41
CA LEU A 62 2.32 -8.90 -2.03
C LEU A 62 2.92 -9.31 -0.69
N LYS A 63 4.21 -9.07 -0.50
CA LYS A 63 4.83 -9.15 0.83
C LYS A 63 4.30 -8.01 1.72
N LEU A 64 4.54 -8.09 3.03
CA LEU A 64 4.36 -6.93 3.91
C LEU A 64 5.29 -5.79 3.48
N LEU A 65 4.72 -4.58 3.34
CA LEU A 65 5.38 -3.44 2.73
C LEU A 65 5.71 -2.40 3.81
N TRP A 66 6.94 -1.93 3.82
CA TRP A 66 7.33 -0.81 4.68
C TRP A 66 6.81 0.52 4.15
N GLU A 67 6.85 1.57 4.98
CA GLU A 67 6.33 2.90 4.61
C GLU A 67 6.91 3.42 3.29
N GLU A 68 8.22 3.30 3.12
CA GLU A 68 8.90 3.71 1.89
C GLU A 68 8.45 2.89 0.68
N GLU A 69 8.19 1.60 0.87
CA GLU A 69 7.80 0.67 -0.20
C GLU A 69 6.38 0.95 -0.70
N TRP A 70 5.40 1.07 0.18
CA TRP A 70 4.02 1.36 -0.24
C TRP A 70 3.85 2.80 -0.75
N ARG A 71 4.62 3.77 -0.23
CA ARG A 71 4.67 5.13 -0.80
C ARG A 71 5.26 5.14 -2.20
N ALA A 72 6.29 4.33 -2.47
CA ALA A 72 6.89 4.20 -3.80
C ALA A 72 5.92 3.60 -4.84
N LEU A 73 4.93 2.81 -4.41
CA LEU A 73 3.83 2.35 -5.26
C LEU A 73 2.80 3.45 -5.58
N GLY A 74 2.93 4.64 -4.99
CA GLY A 74 1.99 5.76 -5.19
C GLY A 74 0.84 5.81 -4.19
N ILE A 75 0.81 4.91 -3.19
CA ILE A 75 -0.19 4.97 -2.12
C ILE A 75 0.09 6.20 -1.26
N THR A 76 -0.91 7.08 -1.15
CA THR A 76 -0.80 8.34 -0.41
C THR A 76 -1.77 8.35 0.77
N GLN A 77 -1.22 8.46 1.98
CA GLN A 77 -1.97 8.60 3.23
C GLN A 77 -1.13 9.37 4.25
N SER A 78 -1.75 9.77 5.36
CA SER A 78 -1.10 10.46 6.48
C SER A 78 0.03 9.62 7.09
N LEU A 79 0.81 10.19 8.01
CA LEU A 79 1.88 9.44 8.70
C LEU A 79 1.31 8.41 9.69
N GLY A 80 2.13 7.39 9.98
CA GLY A 80 1.88 6.38 11.02
C GLY A 80 1.09 5.15 10.58
N TRP A 81 0.80 5.00 9.29
CA TRP A 81 0.10 3.81 8.78
C TRP A 81 1.08 2.68 8.48
N GLU A 82 0.81 1.52 9.06
CA GLU A 82 1.57 0.28 8.90
C GLU A 82 0.77 -0.72 8.07
N HIS A 83 1.36 -1.26 7.00
CA HIS A 83 0.80 -2.42 6.29
C HIS A 83 1.05 -3.65 7.16
N TYR A 84 0.00 -4.16 7.81
CA TYR A 84 0.17 -5.13 8.91
C TYR A 84 -0.19 -6.56 8.54
N GLU A 85 -1.01 -6.75 7.51
CA GLU A 85 -1.49 -8.07 7.11
C GLU A 85 -1.81 -8.10 5.61
N VAL A 86 -1.57 -9.26 5.00
CA VAL A 86 -1.85 -9.51 3.59
C VAL A 86 -3.15 -10.30 3.49
N HIS A 87 -4.12 -9.76 2.76
CA HIS A 87 -5.38 -10.45 2.54
C HIS A 87 -5.29 -11.42 1.36
N GLU A 88 -4.96 -12.68 1.62
CA GLU A 88 -4.74 -13.71 0.57
C GLU A 88 -5.90 -13.88 -0.44
N PRO A 89 -7.19 -13.91 -0.03
CA PRO A 89 -8.29 -14.06 -0.97
C PRO A 89 -8.37 -12.93 -2.01
N GLU A 90 -7.96 -11.72 -1.62
CA GLU A 90 -7.98 -10.53 -2.47
C GLU A 90 -6.65 -9.77 -2.34
N PRO A 91 -5.57 -10.23 -3.02
CA PRO A 91 -4.21 -9.70 -2.86
C PRO A 91 -4.03 -8.24 -3.31
N HIS A 92 -5.07 -7.67 -3.91
CA HIS A 92 -5.14 -6.28 -4.32
C HIS A 92 -5.65 -5.37 -3.20
N ILE A 93 -6.05 -5.93 -2.05
CA ILE A 93 -6.46 -5.20 -0.86
C ILE A 93 -5.30 -5.20 0.13
N LEU A 94 -4.76 -4.03 0.44
CA LEU A 94 -3.71 -3.84 1.45
C LEU A 94 -4.35 -3.35 2.74
N LEU A 95 -4.03 -4.00 3.85
CA LEU A 95 -4.59 -3.70 5.18
C LEU A 95 -3.63 -2.82 5.98
N PHE A 96 -4.11 -1.66 6.42
CA PHE A 96 -3.32 -0.71 7.18
C PHE A 96 -3.89 -0.52 8.59
N LYS A 97 -2.98 -0.40 9.57
CA LYS A 97 -3.31 0.00 10.94
C LYS A 97 -2.46 1.19 11.37
N ARG A 98 -2.96 2.00 12.31
CA ARG A 98 -2.21 3.09 12.93
C ARG A 98 -2.57 3.20 14.41
N PRO A 99 -1.59 3.37 15.32
CA PRO A 99 -1.89 3.62 16.73
C PRO A 99 -2.76 4.88 16.91
N LEU A 100 -3.77 4.82 17.77
CA LEU A 100 -4.66 5.97 18.02
C LEU A 100 -3.93 7.19 18.61
N ASN A 101 -2.87 6.93 19.38
CA ASN A 101 -2.01 7.93 20.00
C ASN A 101 -0.74 8.22 19.19
N TYR A 102 -0.72 7.92 17.88
CA TYR A 102 0.44 8.14 17.03
C TYR A 102 0.95 9.59 17.13
N GLN A 103 2.21 9.73 17.53
CA GLN A 103 2.97 10.98 17.50
C GLN A 103 4.00 10.85 16.37
N PRO A 104 4.04 11.79 15.41
CA PRO A 104 5.09 11.78 14.41
C PRO A 104 6.45 11.94 15.11
N PRO A 105 7.52 11.26 14.64
CA PRO A 105 8.86 11.52 15.12
C PRO A 105 9.21 13.02 14.94
N GLN A 106 9.82 13.62 15.98
CA GLN A 106 10.25 15.02 16.00
C GLN A 106 11.45 15.27 15.09
#